data_AF-A0A4S3ZUL1-F1
#
_entry.id   AF-A0A4S3ZUL1-F1
#
_cell.length_a   1.000
_cell.length_b   1.000
_cell.length_c   1.000
_cell.angle_alpha   90.00
_cell.angle_beta   90.00
_cell.angle_gamma   90.00
#
_symmetry.space_group_name_H-M   'P 1'
#
loop_
_entity.id
_entity.type
_entity.pdbx_description
1 polymer ?
#
loop_
_entity_poly.entity_id
_entity_poly.type
_entity_poly.pdbx_seq_one_letter_code
_entity_poly.pdbx_strand_id
1 'polypeptide(L)'
;MKTAIASIVHGIEQKHVNDPTVPDDLDRIVTMILSDLPQAIDAINNLDLNTLGWIASRFEAISYKAQHKEFVMCLEGLLVKFPNSTILRQDVLEGVAAYYGEIE
;
A
#
# COMPACT_ATOMS: atom_id res chain seq x y z
N MET A 1 -9.50 -8.64 5.24
CA MET A 1 -8.86 -7.31 5.08
C MET A 1 -9.19 -6.58 3.78
N LYS A 2 -9.13 -7.21 2.59
CA LYS A 2 -9.39 -6.57 1.29
C LYS A 2 -10.60 -5.63 1.26
N THR A 3 -11.78 -6.14 1.63
CA THR A 3 -13.02 -5.36 1.62
C THR A 3 -12.94 -4.13 2.54
N ALA A 4 -12.24 -4.25 3.67
CA ALA A 4 -12.09 -3.12 4.59
C ALA A 4 -11.17 -2.03 4.01
N ILE A 5 -10.06 -2.41 3.37
CA ILE A 5 -9.18 -1.45 2.68
C ILE A 5 -9.96 -0.76 1.56
N ALA A 6 -10.67 -1.53 0.72
CA ALA A 6 -11.48 -0.99 -0.36
C ALA A 6 -12.61 -0.08 0.15
N SER A 7 -13.26 -0.41 1.26
CA SER A 7 -14.28 0.44 1.88
C SER A 7 -13.71 1.77 2.38
N ILE A 8 -12.52 1.77 2.99
CA ILE A 8 -11.87 3.00 3.45
C ILE A 8 -11.49 3.87 2.25
N VAL A 9 -10.86 3.28 1.23
CA VAL A 9 -10.49 4.01 0.00
C VAL A 9 -11.72 4.56 -0.69
N HIS A 10 -12.80 3.79 -0.81
CA HIS A 10 -14.05 4.30 -1.37
C HIS A 10 -14.61 5.48 -0.55
N GLY A 11 -14.46 5.44 0.77
CA GLY A 11 -14.77 6.57 1.64
C GLY A 11 -13.92 7.81 1.33
N ILE A 12 -12.62 7.64 1.10
CA ILE A 12 -11.69 8.71 0.70
C ILE A 12 -12.11 9.32 -0.65
N GLU A 13 -12.49 8.49 -1.63
CA GLU A 13 -12.90 8.95 -2.96
C GLU A 13 -14.16 9.85 -2.94
N GLN A 14 -15.02 9.68 -1.94
CA GLN A 14 -16.22 10.51 -1.76
C GLN A 14 -15.92 11.82 -1.03
N LYS A 15 -14.71 11.98 -0.46
CA LYS A 15 -14.30 13.19 0.24
C LYS A 15 -13.83 14.25 -0.76
N HIS A 16 -13.85 15.50 -0.31
CA HIS A 16 -13.25 16.58 -1.08
C HIS A 16 -11.74 16.34 -1.23
N VAL A 17 -11.15 16.77 -2.36
CA VAL A 17 -9.70 16.58 -2.63
C VAL A 17 -8.78 17.15 -1.55
N ASN A 18 -9.27 18.11 -0.77
CA ASN A 18 -8.57 18.76 0.34
C ASN A 18 -9.14 18.38 1.71
N ASP A 19 -9.86 17.26 1.81
CA ASP A 19 -10.39 16.81 3.09
C ASP A 19 -9.24 16.44 4.03
N PRO A 20 -9.14 17.10 5.21
CA PRO A 20 -8.01 16.92 6.11
C PRO A 20 -7.98 15.55 6.79
N THR A 21 -9.02 14.72 6.63
CA THR A 21 -9.12 13.39 7.26
C THR A 21 -8.60 12.25 6.38
N VAL A 22 -8.25 12.52 5.12
CA VAL A 22 -7.65 11.51 4.22
C VAL A 22 -6.36 10.91 4.82
N PRO A 23 -5.43 11.69 5.41
CA PRO A 23 -4.27 11.13 6.09
C PRO A 23 -4.63 10.15 7.21
N ASP A 24 -5.65 10.45 8.01
CA ASP A 24 -6.09 9.58 9.12
C ASP A 24 -6.65 8.24 8.60
N ASP A 25 -7.38 8.25 7.48
CA ASP A 25 -7.88 7.04 6.85
C ASP A 25 -6.73 6.17 6.31
N LEU A 26 -5.73 6.79 5.68
CA LEU A 26 -4.56 6.08 5.18
C LEU A 26 -3.73 5.50 6.35
N ASP A 27 -3.58 6.24 7.44
CA ASP A 27 -2.87 5.77 8.63
C ASP A 27 -3.61 4.62 9.33
N ARG A 28 -4.95 4.62 9.26
CA ARG A 28 -5.76 3.48 9.68
C ARG A 28 -5.49 2.25 8.81
N ILE A 29 -5.38 2.40 7.49
CA ILE A 29 -5.02 1.29 6.59
C ILE A 29 -3.62 0.76 6.95
N VAL A 30 -2.64 1.63 7.16
CA VAL A 30 -1.28 1.25 7.57
C VAL A 30 -1.31 0.43 8.87
N THR A 31 -2.06 0.91 9.87
CA THR A 31 -2.21 0.21 11.15
C THR A 31 -2.82 -1.18 10.97
N MET A 32 -3.85 -1.31 10.11
CA MET A 32 -4.45 -2.60 9.80
C MET A 32 -3.46 -3.55 9.11
N ILE A 33 -2.69 -3.07 8.15
CA ILE A 33 -1.68 -3.87 7.44
C ILE A 33 -0.61 -4.37 8.41
N LEU A 34 -0.10 -3.50 9.28
CA LEU A 34 0.92 -3.86 10.26
C LEU A 34 0.40 -4.81 11.36
N SER A 35 -0.92 -4.81 11.63
CA SER A 35 -1.52 -5.69 12.64
C SER A 35 -1.67 -7.15 12.22
N ASP A 36 -1.81 -7.42 10.92
CA ASP A 36 -1.96 -8.77 10.36
C ASP A 36 -1.38 -8.80 8.93
N LEU A 37 -0.05 -8.89 8.86
CA LEU A 37 0.70 -8.89 7.61
C LEU A 37 0.32 -10.04 6.66
N PRO A 38 0.17 -11.30 7.10
CA PRO A 38 -0.24 -12.39 6.21
C PRO A 38 -1.59 -12.12 5.53
N GLN A 39 -2.60 -11.66 6.28
CA GLN A 39 -3.89 -11.31 5.70
C GLN A 39 -3.80 -10.05 4.82
N ALA A 40 -2.92 -9.11 5.17
CA ALA A 40 -2.69 -7.90 4.38
C ALA A 40 -2.05 -8.20 3.02
N ILE A 41 -1.07 -9.10 2.97
CA ILE A 41 -0.41 -9.52 1.73
C ILE A 41 -1.42 -10.13 0.75
N ASP A 42 -2.25 -11.05 1.23
CA ASP A 42 -3.33 -11.62 0.41
C ASP A 42 -4.30 -10.54 -0.08
N ALA A 43 -4.67 -9.61 0.82
CA ALA A 43 -5.56 -8.53 0.46
C ALA A 43 -4.97 -7.62 -0.63
N ILE A 44 -3.73 -7.15 -0.46
CA ILE A 44 -3.02 -6.24 -1.37
C ILE A 44 -2.86 -6.87 -2.75
N ASN A 45 -2.45 -8.14 -2.82
CA ASN A 45 -2.35 -8.88 -4.09
C ASN A 45 -3.67 -8.95 -4.86
N ASN A 46 -4.80 -8.88 -4.15
CA ASN A 46 -6.14 -8.97 -4.72
C ASN A 46 -6.85 -7.62 -4.90
N LEU A 47 -6.20 -6.49 -4.57
CA LEU A 47 -6.72 -5.16 -4.86
C LEU A 47 -6.59 -4.81 -6.34
N ASP A 48 -7.47 -3.91 -6.78
CA ASP A 48 -7.41 -3.28 -8.10
C ASP A 48 -6.42 -2.11 -8.11
N LEU A 49 -6.04 -1.68 -9.31
CA LEU A 49 -5.03 -0.65 -9.51
C LEU A 49 -5.40 0.69 -8.84
N ASN A 50 -6.67 1.07 -8.87
CA ASN A 50 -7.11 2.34 -8.31
C ASN A 50 -7.00 2.33 -6.79
N THR A 51 -7.49 1.27 -6.14
CA THR A 51 -7.33 1.11 -4.68
C THR A 51 -5.86 1.06 -4.27
N LEU A 52 -5.02 0.36 -5.04
CA LEU A 52 -3.58 0.32 -4.79
C LEU A 52 -2.93 1.71 -4.91
N GLY A 53 -3.33 2.52 -5.89
CA GLY A 53 -2.79 3.87 -6.08
C GLY A 53 -2.99 4.79 -4.88
N TRP A 54 -4.10 4.64 -4.15
CA TRP A 54 -4.36 5.41 -2.93
C TRP A 54 -3.42 5.06 -1.78
N ILE A 55 -3.02 3.79 -1.67
CA ILE A 55 -2.25 3.29 -0.53
C ILE A 55 -0.76 3.14 -0.83
N ALA A 56 -0.35 3.21 -2.11
CA ALA A 56 1.01 2.93 -2.54
C ALA A 56 2.03 3.87 -1.88
N SER A 57 1.69 5.15 -1.70
CA SER A 57 2.49 6.14 -0.96
C SER A 57 2.84 5.75 0.48
N ARG A 58 2.22 4.70 1.03
CA ARG A 58 2.52 4.17 2.37
C ARG A 58 3.41 2.92 2.35
N PHE A 59 3.70 2.34 1.18
CA PHE A 59 4.48 1.10 1.06
C PHE A 59 5.91 1.23 1.56
N GLU A 60 6.56 2.38 1.36
CA GLU A 60 7.87 2.69 1.95
C GLU A 60 7.82 2.58 3.47
N ALA A 61 6.93 3.34 4.11
CA ALA A 61 6.78 3.34 5.56
C ALA A 61 6.38 1.97 6.13
N ILE A 62 5.50 1.23 5.43
CA ILE A 62 5.11 -0.12 5.84
C ILE A 62 6.30 -1.07 5.75
N SER A 63 7.04 -1.06 4.63
CA SER A 63 8.19 -1.96 4.43
C SER A 63 9.28 -1.70 5.44
N TYR A 64 9.58 -0.42 5.69
CA TYR A 64 10.54 -0.01 6.70
C TYR A 64 10.16 -0.49 8.10
N LYS A 65 8.88 -0.32 8.50
CA LYS A 65 8.40 -0.71 9.84
C LYS A 65 8.22 -2.21 10.01
N ALA A 66 7.68 -2.89 9.01
CA ALA A 66 7.35 -4.31 9.06
C ALA A 66 8.60 -5.19 8.97
N GLN A 67 9.61 -4.77 8.22
CA GLN A 67 10.81 -5.57 7.90
C GLN A 67 10.45 -7.01 7.48
N HIS A 68 9.39 -7.15 6.67
CA HIS A 68 8.78 -8.44 6.36
C HIS A 68 9.01 -8.85 4.90
N LYS A 69 9.80 -9.91 4.69
CA LYS A 69 10.21 -10.34 3.34
C LYS A 69 9.04 -10.65 2.41
N GLU A 70 8.01 -11.35 2.89
CA GLU A 70 6.86 -11.70 2.04
C GLU A 70 6.04 -10.47 1.62
N PHE A 71 6.10 -9.39 2.39
CA PHE A 71 5.45 -8.14 2.02
C PHE A 71 6.17 -7.50 0.84
N VAL A 72 7.51 -7.48 0.86
CA VAL A 72 8.31 -6.97 -0.26
C VAL A 72 8.10 -7.80 -1.52
N MET A 73 8.08 -9.12 -1.39
CA MET A 73 7.78 -10.01 -2.52
C MET A 73 6.37 -9.77 -3.08
N CYS A 74 5.40 -9.42 -2.23
CA CYS A 74 4.08 -8.99 -2.66
C CYS A 74 4.15 -7.71 -3.49
N LEU A 75 4.91 -6.71 -3.05
CA LEU A 75 5.12 -5.46 -3.79
C LEU A 75 5.77 -5.70 -5.15
N GLU A 76 6.83 -6.50 -5.21
CA GLU A 76 7.47 -6.90 -6.48
C GLU A 76 6.46 -7.61 -7.41
N GLY A 77 5.59 -8.44 -6.86
CA GLY A 77 4.49 -9.07 -7.59
C GLY A 77 3.51 -8.07 -8.21
N LEU A 78 3.29 -6.91 -7.58
CA LEU A 78 2.46 -5.84 -8.15
C LEU A 78 3.08 -5.23 -9.41
N LEU A 79 4.41 -5.12 -9.49
CA LEU A 79 5.09 -4.65 -10.71
C LEU A 79 4.88 -5.62 -11.88
N VAL A 80 4.83 -6.92 -11.61
CA VAL A 80 4.53 -7.93 -12.62
C VAL A 80 3.06 -7.89 -13.04
N LYS A 81 2.15 -7.68 -12.08
CA LYS A 81 0.70 -7.61 -12.32
C LYS A 81 0.28 -6.33 -13.06
N PHE A 82 0.96 -5.22 -12.81
CA PHE A 82 0.68 -3.91 -13.38
C PHE A 82 1.93 -3.29 -14.04
N PRO A 83 2.49 -3.94 -15.08
CA PRO A 83 3.81 -3.58 -15.62
C PRO A 83 3.87 -2.16 -16.22
N ASN A 84 2.73 -1.64 -16.66
CA ASN A 84 2.62 -0.33 -17.31
C ASN A 84 2.14 0.78 -16.35
N SER A 85 1.92 0.48 -15.07
CA SER A 85 1.49 1.50 -14.11
C SER A 85 2.69 2.35 -13.66
N THR A 86 2.76 3.58 -14.15
CA THR A 86 3.74 4.56 -13.66
C THR A 86 3.41 5.03 -12.24
N ILE A 87 2.12 5.08 -11.90
CA ILE A 87 1.62 5.51 -10.58
C ILE A 87 2.14 4.57 -9.49
N LEU A 88 2.00 3.24 -9.68
CA LEU A 88 2.46 2.28 -8.67
C LEU A 88 3.96 2.06 -8.68
N ARG A 89 4.61 2.19 -9.84
CA ARG A 89 5.99 1.74 -10.03
C ARG A 89 6.94 2.42 -9.04
N GLN A 90 6.87 3.73 -8.90
CA GLN A 90 7.80 4.47 -8.05
C GLN A 90 7.60 4.10 -6.58
N ASP A 91 6.37 4.21 -6.07
CA ASP A 91 6.02 3.90 -4.68
C ASP A 91 6.37 2.45 -4.29
N VAL A 92 6.18 1.50 -5.22
CA VAL A 92 6.55 0.10 -5.01
C VAL A 92 8.06 -0.07 -4.92
N LEU A 93 8.83 0.57 -5.80
CA LEU A 93 10.29 0.51 -5.76
C LEU A 93 10.85 1.12 -4.48
N GLU A 94 10.28 2.24 -4.03
CA GLU A 94 10.61 2.87 -2.73
C GLU A 94 10.27 1.93 -1.56
N GLY A 95 9.11 1.28 -1.61
CA GLY A 95 8.72 0.20 -0.70
C GLY A 95 9.76 -0.92 -0.61
N VAL A 96 10.19 -1.42 -1.77
CA VAL A 96 11.20 -2.50 -1.84
C VAL A 96 12.56 -2.02 -1.31
N ALA A 97 13.02 -0.82 -1.69
CA ALA A 97 14.29 -0.25 -1.23
C ALA A 97 14.32 -0.03 0.29
N ALA A 98 13.22 0.45 0.87
CA ALA A 98 13.09 0.70 2.30
C ALA A 98 13.22 -0.57 3.16
N TYR A 99 12.93 -1.75 2.61
CA TYR A 99 13.22 -3.02 3.29
C TYR A 99 14.72 -3.35 3.29
N TYR A 100 15.41 -3.15 2.17
CA TYR A 100 16.84 -3.45 2.06
C TYR A 100 17.73 -2.42 2.76
N GLY A 101 17.15 -1.31 3.23
CA GLY A 101 17.89 -0.23 3.89
C GLY A 101 18.69 0.62 2.91
N GLU A 102 18.38 0.56 1.62
CA GLU A 102 18.93 1.45 0.61
C GLU A 102 18.10 2.74 0.61
N ILE A 103 18.39 3.62 1.55
CA ILE A 103 18.00 5.03 1.50
C ILE A 103 19.31 5.79 1.36
N GLU A 104 19.52 6.45 0.21
CA GLU A 104 20.67 7.33 -0.05
C GLU A 104 20.92 8.35 1.08
#